data_AF-A0A1F9ZVD2-F1
#
_entry.id   AF-A0A1F9ZVD2-F1
#
_cell.length_a   1.000
_cell.length_b   1.000
_cell.length_c   1.000
_cell.angle_alpha   90.00
_cell.angle_beta   90.00
_cell.angle_gamma   90.00
#
_symmetry.space_group_name_H-M   'P 1'
#
loop_
_entity.id
_entity.type
_entity.pdbx_description
1 polymer ?
#
loop_
_entity_poly.entity_id
_entity_poly.type
_entity_poly.pdbx_seq_one_letter_code
_entity_poly.pdbx_strand_id
1 'polypeptide(L)'
;MVKSLTSKGLVVSERLGMSTSVSISSLKHATYLRRVLSEYSHMRLERILSLSTLDVLSCLAASPGQTRADILSTTGISPRTLQTVLKRLREIGIVRVKTRGVYELSDRFAPFGEFAQEFDEYSNQRNATQFCTDSIMIWQRGREFIIRTKCEKEDADFKLTAFSVFERFGVPLFLGWQYYYHPVGKWRGTVDEALLQSLLTRPRDTRENTAILMLWEKNGLSRALNRVKKGATRYGLEDDIETIAAYFRDPERNRPPDFPKIGELNEKLRSDGS
;
A
#
# COMPACT_ATOMS: atom_id res chain seq x y z
N MET A 1 -0.18 -15.62 -24.72
CA MET A 1 1.02 -15.44 -23.88
C MET A 1 1.68 -14.08 -24.11
N VAL A 2 2.20 -13.78 -25.32
CA VAL A 2 2.90 -12.50 -25.64
C VAL A 2 2.06 -11.26 -25.28
N LYS A 3 0.79 -11.16 -25.70
CA LYS A 3 -0.10 -10.04 -25.34
C LYS A 3 -0.18 -9.76 -23.83
N SER A 4 -0.15 -10.82 -23.00
CA SER A 4 -0.19 -10.67 -21.53
C SER A 4 1.14 -10.18 -20.95
N LEU A 5 2.27 -10.51 -21.58
CA LEU A 5 3.58 -10.01 -21.18
C LEU A 5 3.76 -8.56 -21.64
N THR A 6 3.27 -8.22 -22.83
CA THR A 6 3.22 -6.84 -23.34
C THR A 6 2.32 -5.97 -22.47
N SER A 7 1.15 -6.48 -22.07
CA SER A 7 0.26 -5.78 -21.12
C SER A 7 0.84 -5.66 -19.71
N LYS A 8 1.92 -6.37 -19.39
CA LYS A 8 2.67 -6.22 -18.14
C LYS A 8 3.95 -5.40 -18.32
N GLY A 9 4.17 -4.84 -19.51
CA GLY A 9 5.37 -4.07 -19.83
C GLY A 9 6.66 -4.89 -19.81
N LEU A 10 6.58 -6.23 -19.76
CA LEU A 10 7.75 -7.11 -19.66
C LEU A 10 8.42 -7.31 -21.03
N VAL A 11 7.61 -7.29 -22.10
CA VAL A 11 8.11 -7.45 -23.46
C VAL A 11 7.51 -6.40 -24.39
N VAL A 12 8.27 -6.00 -25.39
CA VAL A 12 7.80 -5.22 -26.54
C VAL A 12 7.62 -6.20 -27.70
N SER A 13 6.52 -6.08 -28.42
CA SER A 13 6.26 -6.88 -29.60
C SER A 13 6.13 -5.98 -30.82
N GLU A 14 6.98 -6.18 -31.82
CA GLU A 14 6.93 -5.47 -33.10
C GLU A 14 6.57 -6.43 -34.22
N ARG A 15 5.62 -6.01 -35.07
CA ARG A 15 5.19 -6.80 -36.21
C ARG A 15 6.12 -6.52 -37.39
N LEU A 16 6.87 -7.53 -37.80
CA LEU A 16 7.74 -7.49 -38.98
C LEU A 16 7.07 -8.33 -40.09
N GLY A 17 6.11 -7.72 -40.80
CA GLY A 17 5.34 -8.40 -41.83
C GLY A 17 4.45 -9.52 -41.28
N MET A 18 4.76 -10.78 -41.65
CA MET A 18 4.05 -11.98 -41.15
C MET A 18 4.61 -12.51 -39.82
N SER A 19 5.78 -12.07 -39.38
CA SER A 19 6.38 -12.49 -38.11
C SER A 19 6.24 -11.40 -37.04
N THR A 20 6.27 -11.81 -35.77
CA THR A 20 6.26 -10.89 -34.61
C THR A 20 7.56 -11.08 -33.86
N SER A 21 8.40 -10.03 -33.81
CA SER A 21 9.58 -10.00 -32.95
C SER A 21 9.15 -9.64 -31.53
N VAL A 22 9.70 -10.33 -30.53
CA VAL A 22 9.40 -10.10 -29.10
C VAL A 22 10.72 -9.91 -28.36
N SER A 23 10.89 -8.76 -27.73
CA SER A 23 12.09 -8.41 -26.96
C SER A 23 11.72 -8.01 -25.53
N ILE A 24 12.64 -8.18 -24.58
CA ILE A 24 12.44 -7.69 -23.21
C ILE A 24 12.41 -6.16 -23.25
N SER A 25 11.39 -5.56 -22.63
CA SER A 25 11.22 -4.12 -22.54
C SER A 25 12.42 -3.43 -21.85
N SER A 26 12.65 -2.16 -22.18
CA SER A 26 13.65 -1.31 -21.50
C SER A 26 13.13 -0.71 -20.18
N LEU A 27 11.87 -0.98 -19.82
CA LEU A 27 11.31 -0.57 -18.54
C LEU A 27 12.10 -1.18 -17.36
N LYS A 28 12.11 -0.48 -16.22
CA LYS A 28 12.95 -0.81 -15.07
C LYS A 28 12.71 -2.24 -14.54
N HIS A 29 11.45 -2.61 -14.32
CA HIS A 29 11.07 -3.98 -13.92
C HIS A 29 11.45 -5.04 -14.96
N ALA A 30 11.37 -4.74 -16.25
CA ALA A 30 11.80 -5.65 -17.32
C ALA A 30 13.34 -5.80 -17.37
N THR A 31 14.08 -4.76 -16.99
CA THR A 31 15.54 -4.80 -16.82
C THR A 31 15.94 -5.66 -15.62
N TYR A 32 15.25 -5.53 -14.48
CA TYR A 32 15.45 -6.43 -13.34
C TYR A 32 15.09 -7.87 -13.68
N LEU A 33 14.02 -8.11 -14.43
CA LEU A 33 13.71 -9.45 -14.93
C LEU A 33 14.84 -10.01 -15.78
N ARG A 34 15.39 -9.20 -16.71
CA ARG A 34 16.53 -9.61 -17.55
C ARG A 34 17.74 -10.00 -16.70
N ARG A 35 18.05 -9.21 -15.67
CA ARG A 35 19.11 -9.50 -14.70
C ARG A 35 18.87 -10.84 -14.01
N VAL A 36 17.65 -11.08 -13.49
CA VAL A 36 17.28 -12.35 -12.86
C VAL A 36 17.43 -13.53 -13.84
N LEU A 37 16.94 -13.39 -15.07
CA LEU A 37 17.04 -14.42 -16.11
C LEU A 37 18.49 -14.75 -16.46
N SER A 38 19.38 -13.74 -16.46
CA SER A 38 20.80 -13.91 -16.78
C SER A 38 21.59 -14.53 -15.62
N GLU A 39 21.48 -13.97 -14.41
CA GLU A 39 22.28 -14.37 -13.25
C GLU A 39 21.84 -15.75 -12.69
N TYR A 40 20.56 -16.10 -12.84
CA TYR A 40 19.98 -17.31 -12.27
C TYR A 40 19.40 -18.24 -13.34
N SER A 41 19.96 -18.22 -14.55
CA SER A 41 19.56 -19.08 -15.68
C SER A 41 19.60 -20.57 -15.38
N HIS A 42 20.44 -20.99 -14.43
CA HIS A 42 20.55 -22.37 -13.95
C HIS A 42 19.37 -22.80 -13.05
N MET A 43 18.53 -21.87 -12.60
CA MET A 43 17.35 -22.14 -11.77
C MET A 43 16.11 -22.34 -12.64
N ARG A 44 15.12 -23.08 -12.12
CA ARG A 44 13.80 -23.23 -12.76
C ARG A 44 12.92 -22.01 -12.50
N LEU A 45 13.24 -20.89 -13.16
CA LEU A 45 12.65 -19.58 -12.90
C LEU A 45 11.13 -19.52 -13.11
N GLU A 46 10.57 -20.36 -13.99
CA GLU A 46 9.12 -20.46 -14.20
C GLU A 46 8.38 -20.93 -12.96
N ARG A 47 9.05 -21.75 -12.13
CA ARG A 47 8.51 -22.19 -10.84
C ARG A 47 8.71 -21.16 -9.74
N ILE A 48 9.59 -20.18 -9.93
CA ILE A 48 9.91 -19.17 -8.93
C ILE A 48 9.06 -17.93 -9.19
N LEU A 49 8.97 -17.44 -10.43
CA LEU A 49 8.34 -16.18 -10.81
C LEU A 49 6.81 -16.24 -10.97
N SER A 50 6.12 -17.02 -10.13
CA SER A 50 4.65 -16.94 -10.04
C SER A 50 4.20 -15.69 -9.29
N LEU A 51 3.02 -15.15 -9.59
CA LEU A 51 2.49 -13.94 -8.92
C LEU A 51 2.51 -14.03 -7.39
N SER A 52 2.07 -15.15 -6.81
CA SER A 52 2.12 -15.35 -5.35
C SER A 52 3.53 -15.39 -4.77
N THR A 53 4.54 -15.72 -5.58
CA THR A 53 5.93 -15.61 -5.16
C THR A 53 6.40 -14.17 -5.20
N LEU A 54 6.05 -13.43 -6.26
CA LEU A 54 6.41 -12.01 -6.38
C LEU A 54 5.80 -11.23 -5.22
N ASP A 55 4.54 -11.48 -4.86
CA ASP A 55 3.91 -10.89 -3.68
C ASP A 55 4.74 -11.13 -2.40
N VAL A 56 5.19 -12.36 -2.17
CA VAL A 56 6.01 -12.72 -0.99
C VAL A 56 7.40 -12.10 -1.06
N LEU A 57 8.05 -12.10 -2.24
CA LEU A 57 9.38 -11.51 -2.43
C LEU A 57 9.35 -9.99 -2.25
N SER A 58 8.36 -9.31 -2.82
CA SER A 58 8.12 -7.87 -2.67
C SER A 58 7.94 -7.51 -1.20
N CYS A 59 7.12 -8.28 -0.47
CA CYS A 59 6.93 -8.12 0.97
C CYS A 59 8.23 -8.30 1.77
N LEU A 60 9.02 -9.34 1.48
CA LEU A 60 10.28 -9.61 2.19
C LEU A 60 11.40 -8.62 1.84
N ALA A 61 11.37 -8.06 0.63
CA ALA A 61 12.30 -7.04 0.18
C ALA A 61 11.98 -5.66 0.79
N ALA A 62 10.70 -5.38 1.07
CA ALA A 62 10.28 -4.10 1.62
C ALA A 62 10.73 -3.89 3.06
N SER A 63 10.74 -4.96 3.86
CA SER A 63 11.30 -4.92 5.22
C SER A 63 11.76 -6.32 5.63
N PRO A 64 13.01 -6.48 6.11
CA PRO A 64 13.50 -7.76 6.57
C PRO A 64 12.75 -8.24 7.81
N GLY A 65 12.76 -9.56 8.04
CA GLY A 65 12.25 -10.15 9.28
C GLY A 65 10.72 -10.18 9.40
N GLN A 66 10.02 -10.53 8.32
CA GLN A 66 8.56 -10.63 8.33
C GLN A 66 8.09 -11.95 8.95
N THR A 67 7.02 -11.90 9.75
CA THR A 67 6.32 -13.11 10.18
C THR A 67 5.33 -13.57 9.11
N ARG A 68 4.77 -14.78 9.29
CA ARG A 68 3.67 -15.25 8.41
C ARG A 68 2.45 -14.33 8.46
N ALA A 69 2.15 -13.75 9.63
CA ALA A 69 0.99 -12.89 9.79
C ALA A 69 1.15 -11.60 8.97
N ASP A 70 2.36 -11.03 8.97
CA ASP A 70 2.69 -9.80 8.24
C ASP A 70 2.65 -10.03 6.72
N ILE A 71 3.17 -11.17 6.25
CA ILE A 71 3.12 -11.51 4.83
C ILE A 71 1.67 -11.72 4.39
N LEU A 72 0.85 -12.42 5.18
CA LEU A 72 -0.56 -12.65 4.84
C LEU A 72 -1.37 -11.34 4.80
N SER A 73 -1.14 -10.44 5.75
CA SER A 73 -1.85 -9.17 5.81
C SER A 73 -1.48 -8.25 4.64
N THR A 74 -0.23 -8.32 4.18
CA THR A 74 0.28 -7.49 3.08
C THR A 74 -0.09 -8.04 1.70
N THR A 75 -0.01 -9.37 1.51
CA THR A 75 -0.14 -9.99 0.17
C THR A 75 -1.54 -10.50 -0.13
N GLY A 76 -2.37 -10.73 0.89
CA GLY A 76 -3.72 -11.28 0.73
C GLY A 76 -3.77 -12.73 0.21
N ILE A 77 -2.64 -13.42 0.12
CA ILE A 77 -2.61 -14.82 -0.31
C ILE A 77 -3.12 -15.75 0.79
N SER A 78 -3.57 -16.95 0.41
CA SER A 78 -4.06 -17.92 1.41
C SER A 78 -2.91 -18.45 2.30
N PRO A 79 -3.18 -18.83 3.57
CA PRO A 79 -2.18 -19.45 4.44
C PRO A 79 -1.52 -20.70 3.85
N ARG A 80 -2.30 -21.48 3.08
CA ARG A 80 -1.81 -22.66 2.37
C ARG A 80 -0.85 -22.27 1.25
N THR A 81 -1.23 -21.29 0.43
CA THR A 81 -0.38 -20.75 -0.64
C THR A 81 0.92 -20.20 -0.08
N LEU A 82 0.86 -19.40 0.99
CA LEU A 82 2.05 -18.87 1.66
C LEU A 82 2.96 -19.99 2.15
N GLN A 83 2.40 -21.05 2.76
CA GLN A 83 3.19 -22.19 3.21
C GLN A 83 3.93 -22.86 2.05
N THR A 84 3.24 -23.09 0.93
CA THR A 84 3.84 -23.69 -0.27
C THR A 84 4.94 -22.80 -0.85
N VAL A 85 4.70 -21.49 -0.96
CA VAL A 85 5.68 -20.53 -1.48
C VAL A 85 6.91 -20.46 -0.58
N LEU A 86 6.73 -20.28 0.73
CA LEU A 86 7.86 -20.21 1.68
C LEU A 86 8.66 -21.51 1.71
N LYS A 87 7.99 -22.68 1.69
CA LYS A 87 8.69 -23.97 1.63
C LYS A 87 9.57 -24.04 0.37
N ARG A 88 9.00 -23.75 -0.79
CA ARG A 88 9.72 -23.77 -2.07
C ARG A 88 10.91 -22.81 -2.09
N LEU A 89 10.70 -21.55 -1.68
CA LEU A 89 11.76 -20.53 -1.67
C LEU A 89 12.90 -20.88 -0.70
N ARG A 90 12.58 -21.54 0.41
CA ARG A 90 13.58 -22.03 1.38
C ARG A 90 14.39 -23.20 0.85
N GLU A 91 13.76 -24.16 0.17
CA GLU A 91 14.44 -25.32 -0.42
C GLU A 91 15.54 -24.92 -1.41
N ILE A 92 15.37 -23.78 -2.08
CA ILE A 92 16.33 -23.23 -3.06
C ILE A 92 17.18 -22.08 -2.50
N GLY A 93 17.08 -21.79 -1.20
CA GLY A 93 17.89 -20.79 -0.50
C GLY A 93 17.56 -19.32 -0.74
N ILE A 94 16.48 -19.01 -1.49
CA ILE A 94 16.04 -17.62 -1.73
C ILE A 94 15.56 -16.96 -0.44
N VAL A 95 14.84 -17.71 0.40
CA VAL A 95 14.36 -17.24 1.70
C VAL A 95 15.06 -17.99 2.81
N ARG A 96 15.50 -17.28 3.84
CA ARG A 96 16.06 -17.85 5.07
C ARG A 96 15.17 -17.56 6.27
N VAL A 97 15.36 -18.34 7.33
CA VAL A 97 14.65 -18.18 8.60
C VAL A 97 15.64 -17.59 9.59
N LYS A 98 15.46 -16.32 9.94
CA LYS A 98 16.36 -15.60 10.86
C LYS A 98 16.24 -16.14 12.29
N THR A 99 14.99 -16.26 12.74
CA THR A 99 14.58 -16.87 13.99
C THR A 99 13.26 -17.61 13.77
N ARG A 100 12.83 -18.43 14.73
CA ARG A 100 11.64 -19.28 14.57
C ARG A 100 10.42 -18.48 14.11
N GLY A 101 9.97 -18.72 12.88
CA GLY A 101 8.78 -18.08 12.31
C GLY A 101 8.99 -16.71 11.65
N VAL A 102 10.24 -16.24 11.60
CA VAL A 102 10.64 -14.96 11.01
C VAL A 102 11.44 -15.23 9.73
N TYR A 103 10.96 -14.69 8.61
CA TYR A 103 11.49 -14.94 7.27
C TYR A 103 12.16 -13.69 6.71
N GLU A 104 13.22 -13.89 5.94
CA GLU A 104 13.91 -12.81 5.24
C GLU A 104 14.43 -13.29 3.89
N LEU A 105 14.52 -12.37 2.93
CA LEU A 105 15.16 -12.61 1.65
C LEU A 105 16.67 -12.76 1.88
N SER A 106 17.27 -13.79 1.31
CA SER A 106 18.72 -13.97 1.32
C SER A 106 19.38 -12.89 0.46
N ASP A 107 20.45 -12.25 0.94
CA ASP A 107 21.13 -11.13 0.27
C ASP A 107 21.61 -11.51 -1.15
N ARG A 108 22.08 -12.75 -1.32
CA ARG A 108 22.46 -13.33 -2.64
C ARG A 108 21.32 -13.27 -3.67
N PHE A 109 20.08 -13.21 -3.23
CA PHE A 109 18.88 -13.22 -4.07
C PHE A 109 18.13 -11.88 -4.05
N ALA A 110 18.77 -10.80 -3.60
CA ALA A 110 18.24 -9.44 -3.68
C ALA A 110 17.64 -9.07 -5.06
N PRO A 111 18.21 -9.48 -6.22
CA PRO A 111 17.61 -9.18 -7.53
C PRO A 111 16.17 -9.67 -7.71
N PHE A 112 15.77 -10.76 -7.04
CA PHE A 112 14.38 -11.22 -7.07
C PHE A 112 13.43 -10.27 -6.32
N GLY A 113 13.91 -9.69 -5.21
CA GLY A 113 13.19 -8.68 -4.45
C GLY A 113 13.04 -7.37 -5.22
N GLU A 114 14.14 -6.89 -5.80
CA GLU A 114 14.16 -5.69 -6.67
C GLU A 114 13.17 -5.83 -7.83
N PHE A 115 13.20 -6.98 -8.52
CA PHE A 115 12.24 -7.25 -9.58
C PHE A 115 10.78 -7.24 -9.07
N ALA A 116 10.52 -7.90 -7.94
CA ALA A 116 9.17 -8.01 -7.41
C ALA A 116 8.58 -6.66 -6.99
N GLN A 117 9.37 -5.83 -6.30
CA GLN A 117 8.95 -4.48 -5.91
C GLN A 117 8.62 -3.62 -7.13
N GLU A 118 9.52 -3.54 -8.10
CA GLU A 118 9.32 -2.74 -9.31
C GLU A 118 8.17 -3.25 -10.18
N PHE A 119 7.95 -4.56 -10.18
CA PHE A 119 6.80 -5.16 -10.85
C PHE A 119 5.49 -4.72 -10.20
N ASP A 120 5.42 -4.69 -8.86
CA ASP A 120 4.27 -4.17 -8.13
C ASP A 120 4.06 -2.68 -8.41
N GLU A 121 5.13 -1.86 -8.33
CA GLU A 121 5.06 -0.42 -8.61
C GLU A 121 4.53 -0.13 -10.02
N TYR A 122 5.08 -0.79 -11.04
CA TYR A 122 4.63 -0.65 -12.41
C TYR A 122 3.16 -1.08 -12.57
N SER A 123 2.78 -2.20 -11.95
CA SER A 123 1.41 -2.72 -12.03
C SER A 123 0.42 -1.78 -11.35
N ASN A 124 0.76 -1.25 -10.17
CA ASN A 124 -0.05 -0.29 -9.45
C ASN A 124 -0.21 1.01 -10.23
N GLN A 125 0.89 1.55 -10.78
CA GLN A 125 0.85 2.77 -11.59
C GLN A 125 -0.02 2.57 -12.84
N ARG A 126 0.08 1.42 -13.50
CA ARG A 126 -0.77 1.08 -14.65
C ARG A 126 -2.24 1.01 -14.23
N ASN A 127 -2.56 0.33 -13.14
CA ASN A 127 -3.94 0.23 -12.63
C ASN A 127 -4.49 1.61 -12.25
N ALA A 128 -3.69 2.46 -11.62
CA ALA A 128 -4.05 3.85 -11.31
C ALA A 128 -4.39 4.66 -12.57
N THR A 129 -3.54 4.62 -13.59
CA THR A 129 -3.76 5.36 -14.84
C THR A 129 -4.95 4.79 -15.64
N GLN A 130 -5.20 3.48 -15.57
CA GLN A 130 -6.40 2.86 -16.14
C GLN A 130 -7.67 3.24 -15.40
N PHE A 131 -7.59 3.44 -14.08
CA PHE A 131 -8.69 3.98 -13.31
C PHE A 131 -9.00 5.41 -13.80
N CYS A 132 -8.08 6.36 -13.62
CA CYS A 132 -8.22 7.68 -14.23
C CYS A 132 -6.83 8.19 -14.66
N THR A 133 -6.75 8.83 -15.83
CA THR A 133 -5.46 9.19 -16.45
C THR A 133 -4.66 10.20 -15.65
N ASP A 134 -5.32 11.02 -14.83
CA ASP A 134 -4.72 12.01 -13.93
C ASP A 134 -4.40 11.44 -12.54
N SER A 135 -4.53 10.12 -12.33
CA SER A 135 -4.31 9.51 -11.02
C SER A 135 -2.85 9.63 -10.58
N ILE A 136 -2.67 10.12 -9.36
CA ILE A 136 -1.37 10.24 -8.70
C ILE A 136 -1.31 9.23 -7.55
N MET A 137 -0.27 8.40 -7.54
CA MET A 137 0.00 7.48 -6.44
C MET A 137 0.43 8.26 -5.20
N ILE A 138 -0.29 8.11 -4.09
CA ILE A 138 0.00 8.81 -2.82
C ILE A 138 0.69 7.88 -1.82
N TRP A 139 0.30 6.61 -1.81
CA TRP A 139 0.87 5.61 -0.93
C TRP A 139 0.74 4.23 -1.56
N GLN A 140 1.71 3.34 -1.31
CA GLN A 140 1.66 1.96 -1.75
C GLN A 140 2.40 1.03 -0.79
N ARG A 141 1.94 -0.23 -0.77
CA ARG A 141 2.65 -1.37 -0.18
C ARG A 141 2.24 -2.65 -0.91
N GLY A 142 3.20 -3.25 -1.63
CA GLY A 142 2.88 -4.37 -2.52
C GLY A 142 1.79 -3.93 -3.51
N ARG A 143 0.69 -4.70 -3.62
CA ARG A 143 -0.44 -4.39 -4.50
C ARG A 143 -1.56 -3.57 -3.84
N GLU A 144 -1.36 -3.17 -2.59
CA GLU A 144 -2.27 -2.31 -1.83
C GLU A 144 -1.82 -0.86 -2.02
N PHE A 145 -2.70 0.05 -2.45
CA PHE A 145 -2.28 1.43 -2.71
C PHE A 145 -3.42 2.45 -2.65
N ILE A 146 -3.04 3.72 -2.48
CA ILE A 146 -3.94 4.88 -2.47
C ILE A 146 -3.54 5.80 -3.61
N ILE A 147 -4.54 6.22 -4.39
CA ILE A 147 -4.40 7.22 -5.43
C ILE A 147 -5.20 8.47 -5.08
N ARG A 148 -4.81 9.58 -5.69
CA ARG A 148 -5.55 10.84 -5.70
C ARG A 148 -5.80 11.28 -7.13
N THR A 149 -7.01 11.69 -7.44
CA THR A 149 -7.45 12.06 -8.80
C THR A 149 -8.60 13.09 -8.73
N LYS A 150 -8.81 13.88 -9.79
CA LYS A 150 -10.01 14.74 -9.92
C LYS A 150 -11.23 13.97 -10.43
N CYS A 151 -11.01 12.76 -10.90
CA CYS A 151 -12.02 11.88 -11.44
C CYS A 151 -12.96 11.40 -10.32
N GLU A 152 -14.26 11.49 -10.55
CA GLU A 152 -15.28 10.96 -9.66
C GLU A 152 -16.01 9.82 -10.36
N LYS A 153 -15.70 8.58 -9.97
CA LYS A 153 -16.37 7.40 -10.49
C LYS A 153 -16.41 6.27 -9.46
N GLU A 154 -17.33 5.34 -9.69
CA GLU A 154 -17.42 4.10 -8.94
C GLU A 154 -16.68 2.98 -9.67
N ASP A 155 -16.05 2.09 -8.92
CA ASP A 155 -15.32 0.95 -9.46
C ASP A 155 -15.30 -0.20 -8.44
N ALA A 156 -15.27 -1.44 -8.95
CA ALA A 156 -15.26 -2.62 -8.10
C ALA A 156 -13.93 -2.79 -7.34
N ASP A 157 -12.83 -2.37 -7.93
CA ASP A 157 -11.47 -2.55 -7.42
C ASP A 157 -10.95 -1.30 -6.68
N PHE A 158 -11.57 -0.12 -6.90
CA PHE A 158 -11.22 1.12 -6.20
C PHE A 158 -12.32 1.60 -5.26
N LYS A 159 -11.93 1.96 -4.04
CA LYS A 159 -12.85 2.38 -2.96
C LYS A 159 -12.56 3.81 -2.53
N LEU A 160 -13.56 4.67 -2.57
CA LEU A 160 -13.44 6.05 -2.07
C LEU A 160 -13.04 6.00 -0.59
N THR A 161 -12.04 6.79 -0.19
CA THR A 161 -11.49 6.71 1.16
C THR A 161 -10.80 8.00 1.65
N ALA A 162 -10.09 7.90 2.78
CA ALA A 162 -9.29 8.95 3.38
C ALA A 162 -10.14 10.22 3.58
N PHE A 163 -9.60 11.39 3.28
CA PHE A 163 -10.29 12.66 3.41
C PHE A 163 -11.61 12.72 2.62
N SER A 164 -11.73 11.99 1.50
CA SER A 164 -12.92 12.00 0.64
C SER A 164 -14.16 11.40 1.27
N VAL A 165 -14.02 10.63 2.35
CA VAL A 165 -15.16 10.02 3.05
C VAL A 165 -15.45 10.67 4.41
N PHE A 166 -14.72 11.72 4.78
CA PHE A 166 -14.86 12.36 6.11
C PHE A 166 -16.25 12.94 6.34
N GLU A 167 -16.90 13.47 5.30
CA GLU A 167 -18.26 14.01 5.40
C GLU A 167 -19.27 12.95 5.85
N ARG A 168 -19.10 11.69 5.41
CA ARG A 168 -19.94 10.54 5.84
C ARG A 168 -19.84 10.25 7.34
N PHE A 169 -18.78 10.75 7.97
CA PHE A 169 -18.50 10.63 9.40
C PHE A 169 -18.64 11.97 10.13
N GLY A 170 -19.35 12.93 9.53
CA GLY A 170 -19.71 14.20 10.14
C GLY A 170 -18.62 15.27 10.10
N VAL A 171 -17.59 15.12 9.26
CA VAL A 171 -16.52 16.12 9.10
C VAL A 171 -16.51 16.63 7.65
N PRO A 172 -17.18 17.75 7.36
CA PRO A 172 -17.19 18.31 6.01
C PRO A 172 -15.79 18.81 5.63
N LEU A 173 -15.32 18.44 4.44
CA LEU A 173 -14.01 18.86 3.94
C LEU A 173 -14.06 19.04 2.42
N PHE A 174 -13.86 20.27 1.97
CA PHE A 174 -13.79 20.59 0.54
C PHE A 174 -12.42 20.24 -0.03
N LEU A 175 -12.39 19.26 -0.92
CA LEU A 175 -11.19 18.79 -1.61
C LEU A 175 -11.25 19.12 -3.09
N GLY A 176 -10.11 19.50 -3.68
CA GLY A 176 -9.98 19.66 -5.14
C GLY A 176 -9.75 18.34 -5.88
N TRP A 177 -9.83 17.22 -5.17
CA TRP A 177 -9.51 15.86 -5.62
C TRP A 177 -10.12 14.84 -4.68
N GLN A 178 -10.31 13.63 -5.19
CA GLN A 178 -10.76 12.48 -4.44
C GLN A 178 -9.63 11.48 -4.19
N TYR A 179 -9.71 10.78 -3.07
CA TYR A 179 -8.81 9.70 -2.69
C TYR A 179 -9.50 8.36 -2.87
N TYR A 180 -8.85 7.46 -3.60
CA TYR A 180 -9.32 6.10 -3.80
C TYR A 180 -8.26 5.10 -3.33
N TYR A 181 -8.73 4.01 -2.75
CA TYR A 181 -7.92 2.93 -2.22
C TYR A 181 -8.19 1.65 -2.99
N HIS A 182 -7.11 1.01 -3.42
CA HIS A 182 -7.12 -0.30 -4.04
C HIS A 182 -6.76 -1.35 -2.99
N PRO A 183 -7.75 -2.08 -2.43
CA PRO A 183 -7.53 -2.96 -1.30
C PRO A 183 -6.84 -4.28 -1.69
N VAL A 184 -6.00 -4.78 -0.79
CA VAL A 184 -5.67 -6.20 -0.73
C VAL A 184 -6.45 -6.83 0.42
N GLY A 185 -7.40 -7.70 0.06
CA GLY A 185 -8.26 -8.41 1.02
C GLY A 185 -9.58 -7.68 1.33
N LYS A 186 -10.11 -7.89 2.53
CA LYS A 186 -11.37 -7.29 2.96
C LYS A 186 -11.17 -5.82 3.32
N TRP A 187 -12.05 -4.97 2.81
CA TRP A 187 -12.18 -3.56 3.17
C TRP A 187 -13.65 -3.28 3.52
N ARG A 188 -13.89 -2.44 4.54
CA ARG A 188 -15.24 -2.23 5.09
C ARG A 188 -15.70 -0.77 5.04
N GLY A 189 -14.80 0.16 4.73
CA GLY A 189 -15.09 1.59 4.72
C GLY A 189 -15.45 2.12 6.09
N THR A 190 -14.83 1.60 7.16
CA THR A 190 -15.07 2.10 8.52
C THR A 190 -14.36 3.43 8.76
N VAL A 191 -14.79 4.15 9.80
CA VAL A 191 -14.10 5.37 10.24
C VAL A 191 -12.63 5.12 10.60
N ASP A 192 -12.31 3.96 11.17
CA ASP A 192 -10.93 3.55 11.46
C ASP A 192 -10.11 3.42 10.17
N GLU A 193 -10.66 2.79 9.13
CA GLU A 193 -9.97 2.64 7.85
C GLU A 193 -9.80 4.01 7.17
N ALA A 194 -10.82 4.87 7.22
CA ALA A 194 -10.74 6.23 6.70
C ALA A 194 -9.66 7.05 7.43
N LEU A 195 -9.61 7.01 8.76
CA LEU A 195 -8.58 7.66 9.56
C LEU A 195 -7.19 7.16 9.14
N LEU A 196 -6.95 5.85 9.20
CA LEU A 196 -5.64 5.27 8.92
C LEU A 196 -5.18 5.62 7.51
N GLN A 197 -6.07 5.59 6.53
CA GLN A 197 -5.74 5.90 5.14
C GLN A 197 -5.49 7.40 4.93
N SER A 198 -6.17 8.30 5.64
CA SER A 198 -5.80 9.72 5.70
C SER A 198 -4.46 9.96 6.40
N LEU A 199 -4.02 9.06 7.28
CA LEU A 199 -2.71 9.19 7.89
C LEU A 199 -1.56 8.84 6.92
N LEU A 200 -1.84 7.99 5.93
CA LEU A 200 -0.90 7.59 4.89
C LEU A 200 -0.72 8.66 3.80
N THR A 201 -1.67 9.57 3.65
CA THR A 201 -1.59 10.64 2.65
C THR A 201 -0.66 11.74 3.16
N ARG A 202 0.60 11.73 2.73
CA ARG A 202 1.62 12.71 3.13
C ARG A 202 2.23 13.43 1.90
N PRO A 203 2.72 14.68 2.05
CA PRO A 203 2.61 15.55 3.22
C PRO A 203 1.16 16.04 3.46
N ARG A 204 0.85 16.46 4.69
CA ARG A 204 -0.46 17.01 5.07
C ARG A 204 -0.36 18.48 5.43
N ASP A 205 -1.41 19.23 5.14
CA ASP A 205 -1.52 20.62 5.60
C ASP A 205 -2.28 20.73 6.95
N THR A 206 -2.29 21.94 7.53
CA THR A 206 -2.99 22.19 8.81
C THR A 206 -4.50 21.92 8.72
N ARG A 207 -5.12 22.11 7.56
CA ARG A 207 -6.55 21.88 7.35
C ARG A 207 -6.85 20.38 7.40
N GLU A 208 -6.05 19.57 6.72
CA GLU A 208 -6.11 18.11 6.73
C GLU A 208 -5.85 17.53 8.13
N ASN A 209 -4.84 18.04 8.84
CA ASN A 209 -4.59 17.65 10.23
C ASN A 209 -5.76 18.04 11.15
N THR A 210 -6.33 19.23 10.98
CA THR A 210 -7.52 19.64 11.73
C THR A 210 -8.68 18.69 11.46
N ALA A 211 -8.92 18.31 10.20
CA ALA A 211 -9.97 17.39 9.83
C ALA A 211 -9.78 15.99 10.47
N ILE A 212 -8.54 15.50 10.55
CA ILE A 212 -8.20 14.25 11.26
C ILE A 212 -8.59 14.33 12.74
N LEU A 213 -8.25 15.43 13.41
CA LEU A 213 -8.60 15.64 14.82
C LEU A 213 -10.11 15.76 15.03
N MET A 214 -10.81 16.43 14.12
CA MET A 214 -12.27 16.49 14.16
C MET A 214 -12.91 15.12 13.98
N LEU A 215 -12.39 14.31 13.04
CA LEU A 215 -12.87 12.94 12.81
C LEU A 215 -12.68 12.09 14.06
N TRP A 216 -11.50 12.22 14.68
CA TRP A 216 -11.13 11.54 15.92
C TRP A 216 -12.11 11.82 17.05
N GLU A 217 -12.38 13.10 17.31
CA GLU A 217 -13.24 13.52 18.41
C GLU A 217 -14.71 13.21 18.15
N LYS A 218 -15.25 13.57 16.96
CA LYS A 218 -16.67 13.35 16.61
C LYS A 218 -17.07 11.88 16.64
N ASN A 219 -16.14 10.97 16.28
CA ASN A 219 -16.41 9.53 16.24
C ASN A 219 -15.94 8.80 17.50
N GLY A 220 -15.50 9.53 18.53
CA GLY A 220 -15.12 8.98 19.83
C GLY A 220 -13.97 7.96 19.74
N LEU A 221 -13.00 8.17 18.84
CA LEU A 221 -11.94 7.20 18.56
C LEU A 221 -11.01 6.99 19.75
N SER A 222 -10.92 7.96 20.68
CA SER A 222 -10.28 7.80 21.99
C SER A 222 -10.80 6.59 22.77
N ARG A 223 -12.12 6.30 22.71
CA ARG A 223 -12.74 5.16 23.40
C ARG A 223 -12.40 3.82 22.73
N ALA A 224 -12.01 3.86 21.46
CA ALA A 224 -11.64 2.71 20.66
C ALA A 224 -10.13 2.60 20.40
N LEU A 225 -9.30 3.28 21.20
CA LEU A 225 -7.86 3.42 20.97
C LEU A 225 -7.15 2.09 20.70
N ASN A 226 -7.45 1.04 21.47
CA ASN A 226 -6.83 -0.28 21.29
C ASN A 226 -7.16 -0.89 19.91
N ARG A 227 -8.38 -0.68 19.41
CA ARG A 227 -8.80 -1.15 18.08
C ARG A 227 -8.09 -0.37 16.98
N VAL A 228 -8.02 0.95 17.12
CA VAL A 228 -7.35 1.85 16.16
C VAL A 228 -5.84 1.55 16.11
N LYS A 229 -5.17 1.43 17.27
CA LYS A 229 -3.75 1.05 17.36
C LYS A 229 -3.46 -0.29 16.69
N LYS A 230 -4.33 -1.29 16.91
CA LYS A 230 -4.19 -2.60 16.25
C LYS A 230 -4.27 -2.48 14.72
N GLY A 231 -5.14 -1.61 14.21
CA GLY A 231 -5.22 -1.30 12.78
C GLY A 231 -3.98 -0.56 12.28
N ALA A 232 -3.46 0.38 13.07
CA ALA A 232 -2.28 1.19 12.76
C ALA A 232 -1.00 0.36 12.60
N THR A 233 -0.85 -0.73 13.38
CA THR A 233 0.29 -1.66 13.25
C THR A 233 0.42 -2.28 11.88
N ARG A 234 -0.70 -2.49 11.18
CA ARG A 234 -0.63 -2.93 9.79
C ARG A 234 0.20 -1.95 8.98
N TYR A 235 0.04 -0.64 9.20
CA TYR A 235 0.56 0.44 8.37
C TYR A 235 1.80 1.14 8.93
N GLY A 236 2.30 0.76 10.11
CA GLY A 236 3.38 1.47 10.80
C GLY A 236 2.97 2.88 11.26
N LEU A 237 1.70 3.05 11.65
CA LEU A 237 1.10 4.34 12.03
C LEU A 237 0.92 4.47 13.56
N GLU A 238 1.52 3.60 14.36
CA GLU A 238 1.37 3.60 15.81
C GLU A 238 1.75 4.95 16.44
N ASP A 239 2.84 5.55 15.95
CA ASP A 239 3.34 6.84 16.44
C ASP A 239 2.40 7.99 16.06
N ASP A 240 1.80 7.97 14.87
CA ASP A 240 0.77 8.96 14.47
C ASP A 240 -0.45 8.85 15.41
N ILE A 241 -0.91 7.63 15.70
CA ILE A 241 -2.05 7.40 16.61
C ILE A 241 -1.71 7.84 18.03
N GLU A 242 -0.51 7.55 18.51
CA GLU A 242 -0.07 7.98 19.83
C GLU A 242 0.05 9.51 19.91
N THR A 243 0.53 10.15 18.84
CA THR A 243 0.62 11.62 18.75
C THR A 243 -0.76 12.26 18.86
N ILE A 244 -1.75 11.75 18.11
CA ILE A 244 -3.13 12.24 18.18
C ILE A 244 -3.71 12.02 19.59
N ALA A 245 -3.52 10.84 20.17
CA ALA A 245 -3.99 10.56 21.53
C ALA A 245 -3.27 11.40 22.60
N ALA A 246 -1.99 11.73 22.42
CA ALA A 246 -1.23 12.61 23.30
C ALA A 246 -1.72 14.06 23.22
N TYR A 247 -2.03 14.55 22.02
CA TYR A 247 -2.63 15.86 21.81
C TYR A 247 -3.93 16.02 22.60
N PHE A 248 -4.86 15.06 22.54
CA PHE A 248 -6.12 15.17 23.29
C PHE A 248 -5.96 14.98 24.82
N ARG A 249 -4.88 14.36 25.29
CA ARG A 249 -4.60 14.22 26.74
C ARG A 249 -4.08 15.52 27.35
N ASP A 250 -3.18 16.21 26.65
CA ASP A 250 -2.60 17.48 27.07
C ASP A 250 -2.27 18.33 25.83
N PRO A 251 -3.25 19.10 25.32
CA PRO A 251 -3.10 19.84 24.08
C PRO A 251 -2.07 20.96 24.15
N GLU A 252 -1.75 21.49 25.33
CA GLU A 252 -0.76 22.57 25.44
C GLU A 252 0.67 22.02 25.39
N ARG A 253 0.89 20.86 26.03
CA ARG A 253 2.23 20.24 26.07
C ARG A 253 2.56 19.39 24.85
N ASN A 254 1.56 18.69 24.28
CA ASN A 254 1.77 17.66 23.27
C ASN A 254 1.34 18.07 21.87
N ARG A 255 1.14 19.37 21.59
CA ARG A 255 0.71 19.83 20.26
C ARG A 255 1.88 19.82 19.26
N PRO A 256 1.77 19.02 18.19
CA PRO A 256 2.67 19.12 17.05
C PRO A 256 2.56 20.50 16.37
N PRO A 257 3.63 21.00 15.71
CA PRO A 257 3.62 22.32 15.08
C PRO A 257 2.50 22.54 14.05
N ASP A 258 2.12 21.47 13.37
CA ASP A 258 1.13 21.41 12.28
C ASP A 258 -0.30 21.14 12.76
N PHE A 259 -0.51 21.03 14.08
CA PHE A 259 -1.83 20.85 14.69
C PHE A 259 -2.38 22.18 15.21
N PRO A 260 -3.70 22.40 15.08
CA PRO A 260 -4.36 23.60 15.58
C PRO A 260 -4.31 23.67 17.10
N LYS A 261 -4.48 24.87 17.65
CA LYS A 261 -4.73 25.02 19.09
C LYS A 261 -6.06 24.38 19.45
N ILE A 262 -6.20 23.88 20.68
CA ILE A 262 -7.43 23.21 21.10
C ILE A 262 -8.65 24.13 21.06
N GLY A 263 -8.48 25.43 21.32
CA GLY A 263 -9.53 26.44 21.15
C GLY A 263 -10.06 26.52 19.72
N GLU A 264 -9.16 26.60 18.73
CA GLU A 264 -9.50 26.63 17.30
C GLU A 264 -10.20 25.34 16.85
N LEU A 265 -9.76 24.19 17.36
CA LEU A 265 -10.40 22.91 17.09
C LEU A 265 -11.83 22.87 17.66
N ASN A 266 -12.03 23.34 18.90
CA ASN A 266 -13.33 23.38 19.55
C ASN A 266 -14.31 24.34 18.85
N GLU A 267 -13.84 25.48 18.36
CA GLU A 267 -14.65 26.40 17.56
C GLU A 267 -15.18 25.72 16.29
N LYS A 268 -14.31 25.01 15.56
CA LYS A 268 -14.70 24.25 14.35
C LYS A 268 -15.65 23.09 14.65
N LEU A 269 -15.43 22.38 15.76
CA LEU A 269 -16.35 21.31 16.19
C LEU A 269 -17.76 21.85 16.48
N ARG A 270 -17.89 23.10 16.94
CA ARG A 270 -19.18 23.76 17.19
C ARG A 270 -19.82 24.29 15.91
N SER A 271 -19.05 24.89 15.01
CA SER A 271 -19.56 25.42 13.73
C SER A 271 -20.15 24.33 12.84
N ASP A 272 -19.58 23.13 12.89
CA ASP A 272 -20.00 22.00 12.05
C ASP A 272 -21.07 21.10 12.72
N GLY A 273 -21.58 21.51 13.89
CA GLY A 273 -22.64 20.81 14.64
C GLY A 273 -23.95 21.57 14.72
N SER A 274 -24.04 22.75 14.07
CA SER A 274 -25.26 23.56 13.90
C SER A 274 -25.81 23.40 12.48
#